data_AF-A0AAW4EU18-F1
#
_entry.id   AF-A0AAW4EU18-F1
#
_cell.length_a   1.000
_cell.length_b   1.000
_cell.length_c   1.000
_cell.angle_alpha   90.00
_cell.angle_beta   90.00
_cell.angle_gamma   90.00
#
_symmetry.space_group_name_H-M   'P 1'
#
loop_
_entity.id
_entity.type
_entity.pdbx_description
1 polymer ?
#
loop_
_entity_poly.entity_id
_entity_poly.type
_entity_poly.pdbx_seq_one_letter_code
_entity_poly.pdbx_strand_id
1 'polypeptide(L)'
;MSRLISYAQNFEDVMLWRALSHVRNGCYVDVGAQSPDTDSVSRLFYEQGWRGVHVEPTPQYANLLRERRPDEVVLQVAVGDRPGILQFFSIADTGLSTTDAAMAAQYREQGFQVSDVRVPAVTLDTVLDQISDTPVHWLKIDVEGAEALVIDGWKRGGPRPWLLVIESTRPLSPEQVHSAWEPAVLAHGYQFVYFDGLNRFYVSDEHPELKAAFASGPNVFDDFWLSSNSQFCGLVNTHYSQLQADTDAQRAALEAQVAEAQQRCTQLQSELQAGAADMERQRNEHARAMNAMVDSQHRILAEHRAVLATAAEESERELGALAKQITAGQHEAHRWWLAHEHLLAELDAMKRSRSWQLTRPFRAVRNRLSASALGRMKRAVRPATLRLLKLAVASPGLRRITKPVVARIPFLYNRLYALAVHEQLFEMERQRLAVLEGKERDHDVVYLDKRATRVLADLKQTRNAKATQ
;
A
#
# COMPACT_ATOMS: atom_id res chain seq x y z
N MET A 1 -0.55 -23.68 -58.59
CA MET A 1 -1.73 -24.47 -59.00
C MET A 1 -2.68 -24.51 -57.82
N SER A 2 -3.99 -24.42 -58.04
CA SER A 2 -4.98 -24.82 -57.03
C SER A 2 -4.73 -26.29 -56.67
N ARG A 3 -4.89 -26.67 -55.40
CA ARG A 3 -4.86 -28.09 -55.02
C ARG A 3 -6.20 -28.71 -55.38
N LEU A 4 -6.17 -29.89 -55.98
CA LEU A 4 -7.37 -30.69 -56.17
C LEU A 4 -7.71 -31.34 -54.82
N ILE A 5 -8.93 -31.15 -54.33
CA ILE A 5 -9.40 -31.75 -53.08
C ILE A 5 -10.63 -32.60 -53.40
N SER A 6 -10.61 -33.86 -52.97
CA SER A 6 -11.75 -34.76 -53.07
C SER A 6 -12.64 -34.62 -51.84
N TYR A 7 -13.94 -34.48 -52.10
CA TYR A 7 -15.01 -34.34 -51.13
C TYR A 7 -16.01 -35.51 -51.19
N ALA A 8 -15.95 -36.32 -52.24
CA ALA A 8 -16.83 -37.47 -52.45
C ALA A 8 -16.46 -38.68 -51.57
N GLN A 9 -17.44 -39.57 -51.36
CA GLN A 9 -17.33 -40.72 -50.45
C GLN A 9 -16.34 -41.79 -50.95
N ASN A 10 -16.35 -42.05 -52.27
CA ASN A 10 -15.58 -43.11 -52.94
C ASN A 10 -14.79 -42.59 -54.16
N PHE A 11 -14.40 -41.31 -54.14
CA PHE A 11 -13.58 -40.63 -55.15
C PHE A 11 -14.21 -40.49 -56.55
N GLU A 12 -15.54 -40.47 -56.60
CA GLU A 12 -16.33 -40.24 -57.80
C GLU A 12 -15.94 -38.92 -58.47
N ASP A 13 -15.69 -37.89 -57.67
CA ASP A 13 -15.25 -36.57 -58.11
C ASP A 13 -13.86 -36.59 -58.78
N VAL A 14 -12.91 -37.36 -58.25
CA VAL A 14 -11.58 -37.56 -58.85
C VAL A 14 -11.68 -38.29 -60.18
N MET A 15 -12.49 -39.35 -60.26
CA MET A 15 -12.68 -40.12 -61.50
C MET A 15 -13.32 -39.26 -62.60
N LEU A 16 -14.37 -38.51 -62.26
CA LEU A 16 -14.99 -37.56 -63.17
C LEU A 16 -14.03 -36.43 -63.56
N TRP A 17 -13.24 -35.89 -62.62
CA TRP A 17 -12.28 -34.81 -62.90
C TRP A 17 -11.15 -35.28 -63.83
N ARG A 18 -10.66 -36.51 -63.66
CA ARG A 18 -9.67 -37.10 -64.58
C ARG A 18 -10.20 -37.11 -66.02
N ALA A 19 -11.46 -37.48 -66.22
CA ALA A 19 -12.10 -37.47 -67.53
C ALA A 19 -12.37 -36.05 -68.07
N LEU A 20 -12.80 -35.12 -67.21
CA LEU A 20 -13.42 -33.85 -67.62
C LEU A 20 -12.59 -32.58 -67.34
N SER A 21 -11.42 -32.65 -66.71
CA SER A 21 -10.57 -31.49 -66.36
C SER A 21 -10.16 -30.59 -67.53
N HIS A 22 -10.31 -31.06 -68.78
CA HIS A 22 -10.11 -30.27 -70.00
C HIS A 22 -11.27 -29.31 -70.32
N VAL A 23 -12.46 -29.56 -69.76
CA VAL A 23 -13.66 -28.72 -69.89
C VAL A 23 -13.59 -27.55 -68.92
N ARG A 24 -13.91 -26.35 -69.41
CA ARG A 24 -13.97 -25.13 -68.59
C ARG A 24 -15.43 -24.75 -68.36
N ASN A 25 -15.76 -24.41 -67.11
CA ASN A 25 -17.11 -23.97 -66.70
C ASN A 25 -18.20 -24.96 -67.16
N GLY A 26 -17.95 -26.25 -66.98
CA GLY A 26 -18.91 -27.29 -67.36
C GLY A 26 -20.15 -27.31 -66.47
N CYS A 27 -21.10 -28.15 -66.85
CA CYS A 27 -22.37 -28.32 -66.14
C CYS A 27 -22.59 -29.77 -65.72
N TYR A 28 -23.25 -29.95 -64.57
CA TYR A 28 -23.51 -31.23 -63.94
C TYR A 28 -24.93 -31.32 -63.36
N VAL A 29 -25.39 -32.53 -63.12
CA VAL A 29 -26.64 -32.81 -62.40
C VAL A 29 -26.37 -33.79 -61.26
N ASP A 30 -26.82 -33.44 -60.07
CA ASP A 30 -26.59 -34.19 -58.84
C ASP A 30 -27.96 -34.61 -58.26
N VAL A 31 -28.42 -35.83 -58.57
CA VAL A 31 -29.70 -36.37 -58.07
C VAL A 31 -29.43 -37.18 -56.82
N GLY A 32 -29.99 -36.73 -55.69
CA GLY A 32 -29.57 -37.16 -54.36
C GLY A 32 -28.32 -36.40 -53.91
N ALA A 33 -28.36 -35.07 -54.02
CA ALA A 33 -27.21 -34.21 -53.75
C ALA A 33 -26.82 -34.13 -52.26
N GLN A 34 -27.77 -34.33 -51.34
CA GLN A 34 -27.54 -34.37 -49.89
C GLN A 34 -26.69 -33.18 -49.38
N SER A 35 -25.52 -33.41 -48.81
CA SER A 35 -24.67 -32.38 -48.20
C SER A 35 -23.83 -31.64 -49.26
N PRO A 36 -23.78 -30.29 -49.22
CA PRO A 36 -22.90 -29.50 -50.08
C PRO A 36 -21.40 -29.59 -49.71
N ASP A 37 -21.03 -30.28 -48.62
CA ASP A 37 -19.68 -30.23 -48.06
C ASP A 37 -19.10 -31.61 -47.65
N THR A 38 -19.95 -32.60 -47.41
CA THR A 38 -19.57 -33.97 -47.01
C THR A 38 -20.07 -34.93 -48.08
N ASP A 39 -19.25 -35.90 -48.48
CA ASP A 39 -19.56 -36.89 -49.54
C ASP A 39 -20.02 -36.27 -50.88
N SER A 40 -19.66 -34.99 -51.10
CA SER A 40 -20.17 -34.15 -52.18
C SER A 40 -19.34 -34.29 -53.46
N VAL A 41 -19.86 -35.04 -54.43
CA VAL A 41 -19.28 -35.19 -55.78
C VAL A 41 -19.18 -33.84 -56.50
N SER A 42 -20.21 -33.00 -56.35
CA SER A 42 -20.35 -31.70 -57.00
C SER A 42 -19.41 -30.61 -56.49
N ARG A 43 -18.96 -30.69 -55.23
CA ARG A 43 -18.15 -29.62 -54.61
C ARG A 43 -16.83 -29.36 -55.34
N LEU A 44 -16.11 -30.41 -55.74
CA LEU A 44 -14.86 -30.29 -56.48
C LEU A 44 -15.07 -29.44 -57.75
N PHE A 45 -16.11 -29.74 -58.51
CA PHE A 45 -16.46 -29.03 -59.75
C PHE A 45 -16.84 -27.58 -59.49
N TYR A 46 -17.68 -27.32 -58.48
CA TYR A 46 -18.10 -25.97 -58.09
C TYR A 46 -16.91 -25.05 -57.74
N GLU A 47 -15.93 -25.57 -56.98
CA GLU A 47 -14.70 -24.85 -56.64
C GLU A 47 -13.79 -24.59 -57.86
N GLN A 48 -13.93 -25.36 -58.94
CA GLN A 48 -13.28 -25.12 -60.24
C GLN A 48 -14.14 -24.31 -61.23
N GLY A 49 -15.22 -23.66 -60.76
CA GLY A 49 -16.04 -22.73 -61.56
C GLY A 49 -17.13 -23.37 -62.41
N TRP A 50 -17.43 -24.65 -62.21
CA TRP A 50 -18.57 -25.33 -62.84
C TRP A 50 -19.88 -24.97 -62.12
N ARG A 51 -21.01 -25.10 -62.81
CA ARG A 51 -22.34 -24.83 -62.23
C ARG A 51 -23.34 -25.92 -62.59
N GLY A 52 -24.09 -26.42 -61.62
CA GLY A 52 -25.00 -27.55 -61.80
C GLY A 52 -26.43 -27.35 -61.33
N VAL A 53 -27.20 -28.43 -61.43
CA VAL A 53 -28.53 -28.59 -60.83
C VAL A 53 -28.46 -29.68 -59.76
N HIS A 54 -28.86 -29.33 -58.55
CA HIS A 54 -29.02 -30.27 -57.44
C HIS A 54 -30.48 -30.66 -57.29
N VAL A 55 -30.73 -31.95 -57.05
CA VAL A 55 -32.06 -32.47 -56.73
C VAL A 55 -32.02 -33.15 -55.37
N GLU A 56 -32.77 -32.60 -54.42
CA GLU A 56 -32.74 -33.01 -53.02
C GLU A 56 -34.13 -32.86 -52.37
N PRO A 57 -34.86 -33.95 -52.09
CA PRO A 57 -36.22 -33.87 -51.54
C PRO A 57 -36.27 -33.33 -50.09
N THR A 58 -35.19 -33.46 -49.31
CA THR A 58 -35.15 -33.12 -47.89
C THR A 58 -34.99 -31.61 -47.67
N PRO A 59 -35.91 -30.93 -46.95
CA PRO A 59 -35.83 -29.48 -46.76
C PRO A 59 -34.52 -28.99 -46.11
N GLN A 60 -33.93 -29.77 -45.19
CA GLN A 60 -32.67 -29.45 -44.51
C GLN A 60 -31.52 -29.34 -45.51
N TYR A 61 -31.27 -30.40 -46.29
CA TYR A 61 -30.21 -30.45 -47.28
C TYR A 61 -30.45 -29.50 -48.46
N ALA A 62 -31.70 -29.40 -48.96
CA ALA A 62 -32.04 -28.44 -50.01
C ALA A 62 -31.78 -26.97 -49.60
N ASN A 63 -31.97 -26.62 -48.32
CA ASN A 63 -31.65 -25.29 -47.82
C ASN A 63 -30.13 -25.08 -47.63
N LEU A 64 -29.41 -26.08 -47.13
CA LEU A 64 -27.94 -26.04 -47.07
C LEU A 64 -27.31 -25.89 -48.45
N LEU A 65 -27.80 -26.62 -49.45
CA LEU A 65 -27.37 -26.49 -50.85
C LEU A 65 -27.57 -25.05 -51.35
N ARG A 66 -28.76 -24.45 -51.14
CA ARG A 66 -29.03 -23.04 -51.52
C ARG A 66 -28.12 -22.03 -50.83
N GLU A 67 -27.79 -22.25 -49.56
CA GLU A 67 -26.88 -21.37 -48.80
C GLU A 67 -25.43 -21.49 -49.33
N ARG A 68 -24.99 -22.72 -49.63
CA ARG A 68 -23.60 -23.04 -49.98
C ARG A 68 -23.32 -22.99 -51.49
N ARG A 69 -24.37 -22.90 -52.31
CA ARG A 69 -24.37 -22.80 -53.79
C ARG A 69 -25.43 -21.77 -54.25
N PRO A 70 -25.28 -20.48 -53.90
CA PRO A 70 -26.30 -19.45 -54.14
C PRO A 70 -26.50 -19.09 -55.62
N ASP A 71 -25.60 -19.54 -56.49
CA ASP A 71 -25.58 -19.34 -57.95
C ASP A 71 -25.79 -20.66 -58.74
N GLU A 72 -26.33 -21.69 -58.08
CA GLU A 72 -26.76 -22.96 -58.70
C GLU A 72 -28.26 -23.21 -58.47
N VAL A 73 -28.84 -24.12 -59.25
CA VAL A 73 -30.27 -24.47 -59.14
C VAL A 73 -30.45 -25.62 -58.15
N VAL A 74 -31.37 -25.46 -57.18
CA VAL A 74 -31.69 -26.49 -56.18
C VAL A 74 -33.18 -26.84 -56.22
N LEU A 75 -33.49 -27.97 -56.85
CA LEU A 75 -34.84 -28.52 -56.96
C LEU A 75 -35.16 -29.37 -55.73
N GLN A 76 -36.08 -28.89 -54.90
CA GLN A 76 -36.52 -29.62 -53.71
C GLN A 76 -37.66 -30.57 -54.05
N VAL A 77 -37.31 -31.64 -54.77
CA VAL A 77 -38.21 -32.65 -55.32
C VAL A 77 -37.52 -34.02 -55.25
N ALA A 78 -38.29 -35.10 -55.29
CA ALA A 78 -37.77 -36.42 -55.67
C ALA A 78 -37.79 -36.58 -57.21
N VAL A 79 -37.04 -37.56 -57.73
CA VAL A 79 -37.11 -37.95 -59.15
C VAL A 79 -37.68 -39.36 -59.24
N GLY A 80 -38.52 -39.62 -60.23
CA GLY A 80 -39.13 -40.93 -60.47
C GLY A 80 -39.76 -41.05 -61.85
N ASP A 81 -40.55 -42.11 -62.05
CA ASP A 81 -41.09 -42.50 -63.35
C ASP A 81 -42.17 -41.55 -63.90
N ARG A 82 -42.80 -40.76 -63.01
CA ARG A 82 -43.88 -39.83 -63.33
C ARG A 82 -43.93 -38.65 -62.36
N PRO A 83 -44.44 -37.48 -62.78
CA PRO A 83 -44.73 -36.38 -61.86
C PRO A 83 -45.82 -36.75 -60.84
N GLY A 84 -45.69 -36.30 -59.59
CA GLY A 84 -46.68 -36.59 -58.55
C GLY A 84 -46.27 -36.16 -57.15
N ILE A 85 -46.85 -36.84 -56.15
CA ILE A 85 -46.43 -36.77 -54.74
C ILE A 85 -45.99 -38.18 -54.35
N LEU A 86 -44.76 -38.33 -53.86
CA LEU A 86 -44.23 -39.59 -53.34
C LEU A 86 -44.26 -39.62 -51.82
N GLN A 87 -44.41 -40.83 -51.29
CA GLN A 87 -44.18 -41.13 -49.90
C GLN A 87 -42.67 -41.32 -49.69
N PHE A 88 -42.08 -40.57 -48.77
CA PHE A 88 -40.65 -40.54 -48.53
C PHE A 88 -40.38 -40.69 -47.03
N PHE A 89 -39.35 -41.45 -46.70
CA PHE A 89 -38.93 -41.74 -45.34
C PHE A 89 -37.49 -41.27 -45.19
N SER A 90 -37.25 -40.31 -44.30
CA SER A 90 -35.90 -39.74 -44.07
C SER A 90 -35.44 -40.03 -42.65
N ILE A 91 -34.17 -40.36 -42.50
CA ILE A 91 -33.52 -40.47 -41.19
C ILE A 91 -32.70 -39.21 -40.97
N ALA A 92 -32.97 -38.50 -39.88
CA ALA A 92 -32.27 -37.27 -39.55
C ALA A 92 -30.76 -37.53 -39.36
N ASP A 93 -29.94 -36.64 -39.90
CA ASP A 93 -28.49 -36.55 -39.70
C ASP A 93 -27.65 -37.79 -40.08
N THR A 94 -28.22 -38.78 -40.79
CA THR A 94 -27.48 -39.94 -41.34
C THR A 94 -27.28 -39.90 -42.85
N GLY A 95 -28.06 -39.09 -43.57
CA GLY A 95 -28.13 -39.12 -45.05
C GLY A 95 -29.14 -40.12 -45.59
N LEU A 96 -29.32 -41.25 -44.89
CA LEU A 96 -30.19 -42.35 -45.30
C LEU A 96 -31.64 -41.91 -45.50
N SER A 97 -32.21 -42.31 -46.63
CA SER A 97 -33.63 -42.16 -46.93
C SER A 97 -34.17 -43.36 -47.70
N THR A 98 -35.48 -43.47 -47.88
CA THR A 98 -36.07 -44.51 -48.73
C THR A 98 -37.51 -44.14 -49.12
N THR A 99 -37.99 -44.66 -50.25
CA THR A 99 -39.41 -44.67 -50.61
C THR A 99 -40.13 -45.96 -50.20
N ASP A 100 -39.41 -46.98 -49.69
CA ASP A 100 -39.99 -48.25 -49.26
C ASP A 100 -40.43 -48.21 -47.78
N ALA A 101 -41.73 -48.38 -47.55
CA ALA A 101 -42.32 -48.46 -46.22
C ALA A 101 -41.84 -49.66 -45.40
N ALA A 102 -41.45 -50.77 -46.04
CA ALA A 102 -40.92 -51.94 -45.35
C ALA A 102 -39.48 -51.70 -44.85
N MET A 103 -38.63 -51.11 -45.69
CA MET A 103 -37.28 -50.66 -45.29
C MET A 103 -37.35 -49.59 -44.19
N ALA A 104 -38.27 -48.63 -44.32
CA ALA A 104 -38.55 -47.64 -43.28
C ALA A 104 -39.08 -48.24 -41.95
N ALA A 105 -39.67 -49.45 -41.96
CA ALA A 105 -40.00 -50.17 -40.74
C ALA A 105 -38.75 -50.82 -40.12
N GLN A 106 -37.91 -51.46 -40.93
CA GLN A 106 -36.64 -52.05 -40.48
C GLN A 106 -35.71 -51.01 -39.83
N TYR A 107 -35.60 -49.81 -40.39
CA TYR A 107 -34.82 -48.73 -39.77
C TYR A 107 -35.37 -48.30 -38.40
N ARG A 108 -36.70 -48.28 -38.22
CA ARG A 108 -37.33 -48.01 -36.90
C ARG A 108 -37.04 -49.14 -35.90
N GLU A 109 -37.04 -50.39 -36.34
CA GLU A 109 -36.67 -51.55 -35.51
C GLU A 109 -35.19 -51.52 -35.11
N GLN A 110 -34.31 -51.00 -35.96
CA GLN A 110 -32.90 -50.75 -35.66
C GLN A 110 -32.66 -49.53 -34.74
N GLY A 111 -33.72 -48.79 -34.38
CA GLY A 111 -33.67 -47.65 -33.47
C GLY A 111 -33.50 -46.28 -34.12
N PHE A 112 -33.51 -46.18 -35.45
CA PHE A 112 -33.44 -44.89 -36.15
C PHE A 112 -34.74 -44.09 -36.04
N GLN A 113 -34.61 -42.77 -35.90
CA GLN A 113 -35.75 -41.85 -35.97
C GLN A 113 -36.11 -41.57 -37.44
N VAL A 114 -37.06 -42.35 -37.96
CA VAL A 114 -37.55 -42.23 -39.34
C VAL A 114 -38.74 -41.26 -39.42
N SER A 115 -38.51 -40.11 -40.03
CA SER A 115 -39.55 -39.12 -40.38
C SER A 115 -40.34 -39.56 -41.61
N ASP A 116 -41.65 -39.34 -41.59
CA ASP A 116 -42.58 -39.58 -42.70
C ASP A 116 -42.89 -38.25 -43.39
N VAL A 117 -42.53 -38.13 -44.67
CA VAL A 117 -42.66 -36.89 -45.44
C VAL A 117 -43.27 -37.19 -46.79
N ARG A 118 -44.22 -36.35 -47.23
CA ARG A 118 -44.71 -36.39 -48.62
C ARG A 118 -43.99 -35.33 -49.44
N VAL A 119 -43.30 -35.76 -50.49
CA VAL A 119 -42.45 -34.90 -51.32
C VAL A 119 -43.00 -34.80 -52.74
N PRO A 120 -42.94 -33.61 -53.39
CA PRO A 120 -43.21 -33.51 -54.81
C PRO A 120 -42.18 -34.32 -55.61
N ALA A 121 -42.63 -34.96 -56.68
CA ALA A 121 -41.79 -35.75 -57.57
C ALA A 121 -41.94 -35.32 -59.01
N VAL A 122 -40.84 -35.40 -59.77
CA VAL A 122 -40.76 -35.08 -61.21
C VAL A 122 -40.01 -36.18 -61.96
N THR A 123 -40.08 -36.15 -63.29
CA THR A 123 -39.28 -37.03 -64.17
C THR A 123 -37.87 -36.49 -64.39
N LEU A 124 -36.89 -37.37 -64.67
CA LEU A 124 -35.52 -36.94 -64.96
C LEU A 124 -35.46 -35.96 -66.15
N ASP A 125 -36.31 -36.15 -67.17
CA ASP A 125 -36.50 -35.18 -68.25
C ASP A 125 -36.72 -33.74 -67.73
N THR A 126 -37.59 -33.56 -66.74
CA THR A 126 -37.95 -32.25 -66.18
C THR A 126 -36.78 -31.58 -65.44
N VAL A 127 -35.87 -32.38 -64.88
CA VAL A 127 -34.63 -31.89 -64.28
C VAL A 127 -33.66 -31.44 -65.36
N LEU A 128 -33.48 -32.25 -66.42
CA LEU A 128 -32.60 -31.94 -67.54
C LEU A 128 -33.09 -30.73 -68.36
N ASP A 129 -34.41 -30.54 -68.47
CA ASP A 129 -35.02 -29.38 -69.13
C ASP A 129 -34.62 -28.03 -68.49
N GLN A 130 -34.20 -28.01 -67.21
CA GLN A 130 -33.71 -26.80 -66.54
C GLN A 130 -32.36 -26.30 -67.08
N ILE A 131 -31.68 -27.10 -67.92
CA ILE A 131 -30.30 -26.89 -68.41
C ILE A 131 -30.29 -26.79 -69.94
N SER A 132 -31.39 -26.32 -70.53
CA SER A 132 -31.70 -26.46 -71.96
C SER A 132 -30.65 -25.87 -72.92
N ASP A 133 -29.81 -24.94 -72.45
CA ASP A 133 -28.81 -24.23 -73.24
C ASP A 133 -27.36 -24.71 -73.03
N THR A 134 -27.08 -25.70 -72.16
CA THR A 134 -25.69 -26.13 -71.84
C THR A 134 -25.54 -27.65 -71.81
N PRO A 135 -24.47 -28.24 -72.39
CA PRO A 135 -24.20 -29.66 -72.26
C PRO A 135 -24.05 -30.09 -70.80
N VAL A 136 -24.76 -31.14 -70.40
CA VAL A 136 -24.52 -31.82 -69.12
C VAL A 136 -23.34 -32.77 -69.31
N HIS A 137 -22.29 -32.61 -68.52
CA HIS A 137 -21.05 -33.38 -68.68
C HIS A 137 -21.04 -34.60 -67.75
N TRP A 138 -21.69 -34.52 -66.59
CA TRP A 138 -21.97 -35.69 -65.76
C TRP A 138 -23.32 -35.58 -65.03
N LEU A 139 -23.92 -36.74 -64.77
CA LEU A 139 -25.13 -36.91 -63.97
C LEU A 139 -24.86 -37.97 -62.89
N LYS A 140 -25.02 -37.61 -61.61
CA LYS A 140 -25.09 -38.57 -60.48
C LYS A 140 -26.56 -38.97 -60.24
N ILE A 141 -26.81 -40.26 -60.04
CA ILE A 141 -28.08 -40.79 -59.52
C ILE A 141 -27.76 -41.68 -58.33
N ASP A 142 -28.22 -41.24 -57.16
CA ASP A 142 -27.99 -41.85 -55.86
C ASP A 142 -29.25 -41.57 -55.03
N VAL A 143 -30.19 -42.50 -55.05
CA VAL A 143 -31.54 -42.28 -54.50
C VAL A 143 -31.98 -43.43 -53.59
N GLU A 144 -30.99 -44.05 -52.93
CA GLU A 144 -31.15 -45.03 -51.86
C GLU A 144 -32.04 -46.23 -52.27
N GLY A 145 -31.81 -46.75 -53.48
CA GLY A 145 -32.50 -47.93 -54.03
C GLY A 145 -33.67 -47.62 -54.97
N ALA A 146 -33.90 -46.35 -55.32
CA ALA A 146 -34.96 -45.93 -56.25
C ALA A 146 -34.47 -45.66 -57.69
N GLU A 147 -33.23 -46.04 -58.02
CA GLU A 147 -32.53 -45.65 -59.27
C GLU A 147 -33.30 -46.11 -60.52
N ALA A 148 -33.93 -47.28 -60.45
CA ALA A 148 -34.77 -47.80 -61.53
C ALA A 148 -35.94 -46.86 -61.88
N LEU A 149 -36.59 -46.25 -60.88
CA LEU A 149 -37.68 -45.30 -61.11
C LEU A 149 -37.16 -43.99 -61.74
N VAL A 150 -35.95 -43.56 -61.38
CA VAL A 150 -35.31 -42.38 -61.99
C VAL A 150 -35.00 -42.63 -63.46
N ILE A 151 -34.47 -43.81 -63.79
CA ILE A 151 -34.16 -44.22 -65.17
C ILE A 151 -35.43 -44.44 -66.01
N ASP A 152 -36.48 -45.07 -65.46
CA ASP A 152 -37.77 -45.22 -66.14
C ASP A 152 -38.45 -43.86 -66.44
N GLY A 153 -38.14 -42.83 -65.64
CA GLY A 153 -38.57 -41.45 -65.84
C GLY A 153 -37.80 -40.67 -66.91
N TRP A 154 -36.86 -41.30 -67.63
CA TRP A 154 -36.04 -40.68 -68.67
C TRP A 154 -36.51 -41.11 -70.07
N LYS A 155 -36.88 -40.15 -70.92
CA LYS A 155 -37.30 -40.48 -72.30
C LYS A 155 -36.12 -40.54 -73.24
N ARG A 156 -36.16 -41.51 -74.16
CA ARG A 156 -35.21 -41.62 -75.27
C ARG A 156 -35.30 -40.39 -76.18
N GLY A 157 -34.15 -39.79 -76.48
CA GLY A 157 -34.03 -38.60 -77.33
C GLY A 157 -34.07 -37.27 -76.58
N GLY A 158 -34.16 -37.27 -75.24
CA GLY A 158 -33.90 -36.08 -74.43
C GLY A 158 -32.39 -35.76 -74.30
N PRO A 159 -32.01 -34.75 -73.51
CA PRO A 159 -30.61 -34.41 -73.24
C PRO A 159 -29.82 -35.61 -72.71
N ARG A 160 -28.58 -35.76 -73.19
CA ARG A 160 -27.71 -36.89 -72.86
C ARG A 160 -26.44 -36.41 -72.14
N PRO A 161 -26.32 -36.62 -70.81
CA PRO A 161 -25.07 -36.39 -70.09
C PRO A 161 -23.87 -37.16 -70.68
N TRP A 162 -22.66 -36.60 -70.68
CA TRP A 162 -21.51 -37.33 -71.24
C TRP A 162 -21.13 -38.56 -70.40
N LEU A 163 -21.24 -38.41 -69.07
CA LEU A 163 -20.95 -39.44 -68.06
C LEU A 163 -22.16 -39.65 -67.14
N LEU A 164 -22.39 -40.90 -66.72
CA LEU A 164 -23.32 -41.24 -65.65
C LEU A 164 -22.54 -41.88 -64.50
N VAL A 165 -22.90 -41.51 -63.27
CA VAL A 165 -22.49 -42.19 -62.03
C VAL A 165 -23.78 -42.62 -61.34
N ILE A 166 -23.98 -43.92 -61.16
CA ILE A 166 -25.23 -44.46 -60.62
C ILE A 166 -24.87 -45.40 -59.47
N GLU A 167 -25.42 -45.14 -58.27
CA GLU A 167 -25.27 -46.06 -57.14
C GLU A 167 -25.85 -47.43 -57.53
N SER A 168 -25.13 -48.51 -57.21
CA SER A 168 -25.43 -49.82 -57.79
C SER A 168 -25.54 -50.93 -56.76
N THR A 169 -25.63 -50.56 -55.50
CA THR A 169 -25.63 -51.41 -54.30
C THR A 169 -26.95 -51.28 -53.53
N ARG A 170 -27.22 -52.21 -52.61
CA ARG A 170 -28.26 -51.98 -51.59
C ARG A 170 -27.72 -51.06 -50.50
N PRO A 171 -28.55 -50.19 -49.90
CA PRO A 171 -28.14 -49.38 -48.75
C PRO A 171 -27.42 -50.21 -47.68
N LEU A 172 -26.23 -49.74 -47.28
CA LEU A 172 -25.34 -50.39 -46.29
C LEU A 172 -24.86 -51.82 -46.66
N SER A 173 -24.83 -52.20 -47.94
CA SER A 173 -24.45 -53.55 -48.39
C SER A 173 -23.67 -53.54 -49.72
N PRO A 174 -22.65 -54.41 -49.91
CA PRO A 174 -21.96 -54.56 -51.20
C PRO A 174 -22.76 -55.39 -52.24
N GLU A 175 -24.01 -55.76 -51.95
CA GLU A 175 -24.87 -56.51 -52.87
C GLU A 175 -25.34 -55.62 -54.03
N GLN A 176 -24.93 -55.95 -55.26
CA GLN A 176 -25.26 -55.15 -56.44
C GLN A 176 -26.69 -55.35 -56.94
N VAL A 177 -27.36 -54.25 -57.31
CA VAL A 177 -28.75 -54.19 -57.79
C VAL A 177 -28.91 -53.66 -59.23
N HIS A 178 -27.80 -53.34 -59.92
CA HIS A 178 -27.82 -52.73 -61.26
C HIS A 178 -28.62 -53.49 -62.33
N SER A 179 -28.82 -54.80 -62.18
CA SER A 179 -29.58 -55.62 -63.12
C SER A 179 -31.04 -55.17 -63.32
N ALA A 180 -31.59 -54.40 -62.37
CA ALA A 180 -32.93 -53.81 -62.47
C ALA A 180 -33.01 -52.65 -63.47
N TRP A 181 -31.92 -51.90 -63.70
CA TRP A 181 -31.94 -50.63 -64.44
C TRP A 181 -30.87 -50.50 -65.54
N GLU A 182 -29.76 -51.24 -65.47
CA GLU A 182 -28.67 -51.19 -66.44
C GLU A 182 -29.14 -51.46 -67.90
N PRO A 183 -30.06 -52.41 -68.19
CA PRO A 183 -30.56 -52.59 -69.56
C PRO A 183 -31.20 -51.34 -70.17
N ALA A 184 -31.83 -50.48 -69.36
CA ALA A 184 -32.40 -49.22 -69.81
C ALA A 184 -31.29 -48.18 -70.07
N VAL A 185 -30.31 -48.06 -69.18
CA VAL A 185 -29.13 -47.19 -69.36
C VAL A 185 -28.36 -47.54 -70.64
N LEU A 186 -28.06 -48.82 -70.86
CA LEU A 186 -27.40 -49.28 -72.09
C LEU A 186 -28.23 -48.95 -73.34
N ALA A 187 -29.55 -49.14 -73.27
CA ALA A 187 -30.46 -48.81 -74.37
C ALA A 187 -30.66 -47.29 -74.61
N HIS A 188 -30.13 -46.43 -73.74
CA HIS A 188 -30.07 -44.98 -73.94
C HIS A 188 -28.82 -44.50 -74.70
N GLY A 189 -27.90 -45.40 -75.06
CA GLY A 189 -26.66 -45.08 -75.78
C GLY A 189 -25.49 -44.80 -74.83
N TYR A 190 -25.30 -45.70 -73.87
CA TYR A 190 -24.24 -45.66 -72.87
C TYR A 190 -23.52 -46.99 -72.78
N GLN A 191 -22.23 -46.94 -72.45
CA GLN A 191 -21.40 -48.11 -72.20
C GLN A 191 -20.85 -48.09 -70.78
N PHE A 192 -21.00 -49.20 -70.07
CA PHE A 192 -20.36 -49.43 -68.78
C PHE A 192 -18.83 -49.36 -68.92
N VAL A 193 -18.16 -48.63 -68.02
CA VAL A 193 -16.69 -48.49 -68.04
C VAL A 193 -15.99 -48.84 -66.73
N TYR A 194 -16.63 -48.63 -65.58
CA TYR A 194 -15.97 -48.82 -64.28
C TYR A 194 -17.00 -49.06 -63.16
N PHE A 195 -16.59 -49.82 -62.15
CA PHE A 195 -17.33 -50.03 -60.91
C PHE A 195 -16.33 -49.84 -59.76
N ASP A 196 -16.62 -48.93 -58.84
CA ASP A 196 -15.71 -48.53 -57.75
C ASP A 196 -15.92 -49.33 -56.43
N GLY A 197 -16.89 -50.24 -56.42
CA GLY A 197 -17.35 -50.96 -55.22
C GLY A 197 -18.74 -50.55 -54.74
N LEU A 198 -19.22 -49.38 -55.15
CA LEU A 198 -20.50 -48.75 -54.79
C LEU A 198 -21.24 -48.28 -56.06
N ASN A 199 -20.61 -47.40 -56.84
CA ASN A 199 -21.16 -46.79 -58.04
C ASN A 199 -20.68 -47.48 -59.33
N ARG A 200 -21.56 -47.49 -60.35
CA ARG A 200 -21.21 -47.83 -61.74
C ARG A 200 -21.12 -46.57 -62.59
N PHE A 201 -20.05 -46.48 -63.35
CA PHE A 201 -19.77 -45.40 -64.28
C PHE A 201 -20.08 -45.84 -65.70
N TYR A 202 -20.77 -44.96 -66.44
CA TYR A 202 -21.09 -45.16 -67.84
C TYR A 202 -20.66 -43.95 -68.67
N VAL A 203 -20.16 -44.20 -69.87
CA VAL A 203 -19.77 -43.20 -70.86
C VAL A 203 -20.76 -43.22 -72.01
N SER A 204 -21.21 -42.04 -72.46
CA SER A 204 -22.06 -41.93 -73.64
C SER A 204 -21.37 -42.45 -74.90
N ASP A 205 -22.12 -43.08 -75.79
CA ASP A 205 -21.66 -43.43 -77.15
C ASP A 205 -21.24 -42.20 -77.99
N GLU A 206 -21.67 -40.99 -77.60
CA GLU A 206 -21.26 -39.73 -78.24
C GLU A 206 -19.87 -39.25 -77.81
N HIS A 207 -19.34 -39.77 -76.69
CA HIS A 207 -18.07 -39.36 -76.08
C HIS A 207 -17.12 -40.55 -75.80
N PRO A 208 -16.82 -41.42 -76.79
CA PRO A 208 -16.01 -42.62 -76.59
C PRO A 208 -14.57 -42.34 -76.13
N GLU A 209 -14.04 -41.13 -76.35
CA GLU A 209 -12.72 -40.69 -75.89
C GLU A 209 -12.58 -40.69 -74.37
N LEU A 210 -13.67 -40.46 -73.63
CA LEU A 210 -13.63 -40.38 -72.15
C LEU A 210 -13.36 -41.74 -71.49
N LYS A 211 -13.62 -42.85 -72.19
CA LYS A 211 -13.48 -44.23 -71.67
C LYS A 211 -12.07 -44.52 -71.15
N ALA A 212 -11.04 -43.91 -71.75
CA ALA A 212 -9.65 -44.11 -71.36
C ALA A 212 -9.35 -43.64 -69.92
N ALA A 213 -10.07 -42.65 -69.40
CA ALA A 213 -9.89 -42.17 -68.03
C ALA A 213 -10.31 -43.21 -66.97
N PHE A 214 -11.16 -44.16 -67.34
CA PHE A 214 -11.75 -45.17 -66.45
C PHE A 214 -10.99 -46.51 -66.43
N ALA A 215 -9.84 -46.60 -67.12
CA ALA A 215 -9.02 -47.83 -67.20
C ALA A 215 -8.38 -48.26 -65.87
N SER A 216 -8.36 -47.38 -64.86
CA SER A 216 -7.86 -47.63 -63.51
C SER A 216 -8.64 -46.78 -62.50
N GLY A 217 -8.75 -47.23 -61.26
CA GLY A 217 -9.30 -46.40 -60.17
C GLY A 217 -8.43 -45.17 -59.84
N PRO A 218 -8.84 -44.35 -58.86
CA PRO A 218 -8.06 -43.24 -58.31
C PRO A 218 -6.69 -43.72 -57.83
N ASN A 219 -5.63 -42.96 -58.11
CA ASN A 219 -4.26 -43.34 -57.78
C ASN A 219 -3.32 -42.12 -57.69
N VAL A 220 -2.04 -42.38 -57.45
CA VAL A 220 -1.01 -41.35 -57.20
C VAL A 220 -0.77 -40.37 -58.37
N PHE A 221 -1.25 -40.67 -59.58
CA PHE A 221 -1.11 -39.79 -60.74
C PHE A 221 -2.23 -38.74 -60.86
N ASP A 222 -3.25 -38.78 -59.99
CA ASP A 222 -4.35 -37.81 -59.96
C ASP A 222 -4.06 -36.54 -59.12
N ASP A 223 -2.98 -36.54 -58.32
CA ASP A 223 -2.49 -35.41 -57.49
C ASP A 223 -3.58 -34.71 -56.63
N PHE A 224 -4.52 -35.49 -56.09
CA PHE A 224 -5.58 -35.00 -55.21
C PHE A 224 -5.25 -35.15 -53.72
N TRP A 225 -5.91 -34.32 -52.93
CA TRP A 225 -5.87 -34.31 -51.47
C TRP A 225 -7.23 -34.73 -50.92
N LEU A 226 -7.23 -35.35 -49.75
CA LEU A 226 -8.46 -35.69 -49.04
C LEU A 226 -8.99 -34.48 -48.27
N SER A 227 -10.30 -34.24 -48.31
CA SER A 227 -10.94 -33.31 -47.40
C SER A 227 -10.84 -33.81 -45.94
N SER A 228 -10.87 -32.89 -44.97
CA SER A 228 -10.86 -33.23 -43.54
C SER A 228 -12.03 -34.11 -43.12
N ASN A 229 -13.13 -34.08 -43.86
CA ASN A 229 -14.35 -34.83 -43.55
C ASN A 229 -14.30 -36.26 -44.12
N SER A 230 -13.32 -36.59 -44.96
CA SER A 230 -13.18 -37.91 -45.56
C SER A 230 -12.96 -39.00 -44.51
N GLN A 231 -13.69 -40.11 -44.65
CA GLN A 231 -13.51 -41.32 -43.83
C GLN A 231 -12.04 -41.81 -43.80
N PHE A 232 -11.30 -41.63 -44.89
CA PHE A 232 -9.89 -42.01 -45.01
C PHE A 232 -8.95 -41.15 -44.13
N CYS A 233 -9.40 -39.98 -43.65
CA CYS A 233 -8.66 -39.12 -42.73
C CYS A 233 -8.90 -39.43 -41.24
N GLY A 234 -9.78 -40.37 -40.89
CA GLY A 234 -10.21 -40.60 -39.50
C GLY A 234 -9.10 -40.76 -38.46
N LEU A 235 -8.03 -41.50 -38.79
CA LEU A 235 -6.87 -41.67 -37.89
C LEU A 235 -6.09 -40.36 -37.69
N VAL A 236 -5.86 -39.61 -38.76
CA VAL A 236 -5.17 -38.31 -38.72
C VAL A 236 -6.00 -37.29 -37.93
N ASN A 237 -7.31 -37.25 -38.15
CA ASN A 237 -8.25 -36.40 -37.42
C ASN A 237 -8.29 -36.75 -35.92
N THR A 238 -8.20 -38.04 -35.57
CA THR A 238 -8.13 -38.50 -34.18
C THR A 238 -6.85 -38.01 -33.50
N HIS A 239 -5.69 -38.20 -34.13
CA HIS A 239 -4.41 -37.70 -33.60
C HIS A 239 -4.33 -36.18 -33.55
N TYR A 240 -4.92 -35.48 -34.53
CA TYR A 240 -5.00 -34.02 -34.52
C TYR A 240 -5.87 -33.51 -33.36
N SER A 241 -7.02 -34.12 -33.13
CA SER A 241 -7.90 -33.81 -31.98
C SER A 241 -7.22 -34.09 -30.63
N GLN A 242 -6.47 -35.19 -30.51
CA GLN A 242 -5.66 -35.50 -29.33
C GLN A 242 -4.57 -34.43 -29.11
N LEU A 243 -3.82 -34.08 -30.15
CA LEU A 243 -2.78 -33.06 -30.08
C LEU A 243 -3.34 -31.67 -29.72
N GLN A 244 -4.52 -31.32 -30.22
CA GLN A 244 -5.23 -30.10 -29.81
C GLN A 244 -5.59 -30.13 -28.32
N ALA A 245 -6.19 -31.22 -27.83
CA ALA A 245 -6.54 -31.38 -26.43
C ALA A 245 -5.31 -31.32 -25.49
N ASP A 246 -4.20 -31.97 -25.87
CA ASP A 246 -2.94 -31.91 -25.14
C ASP A 246 -2.35 -30.48 -25.14
N THR A 247 -2.41 -29.79 -26.28
CA THR A 247 -1.93 -28.40 -26.42
C THR A 247 -2.77 -27.43 -25.58
N ASP A 248 -4.09 -27.61 -25.57
CA ASP A 248 -5.02 -26.81 -24.76
C ASP A 248 -4.83 -27.07 -23.26
N ALA A 249 -4.62 -28.33 -22.85
CA ALA A 249 -4.30 -28.70 -21.47
C ALA A 249 -2.95 -28.12 -21.01
N GLN A 250 -1.92 -28.16 -21.88
CA GLN A 250 -0.65 -27.48 -21.61
C GLN A 250 -0.83 -25.97 -21.48
N ARG A 251 -1.57 -25.33 -22.40
CA ARG A 251 -1.84 -23.88 -22.33
C ARG A 251 -2.52 -23.52 -21.01
N ALA A 252 -3.57 -24.23 -20.61
CA ALA A 252 -4.26 -24.00 -19.34
C ALA A 252 -3.34 -24.20 -18.12
N ALA A 253 -2.45 -25.20 -18.15
CA ALA A 253 -1.47 -25.41 -17.08
C ALA A 253 -0.42 -24.29 -16.99
N LEU A 254 0.06 -23.76 -18.13
CA LEU A 254 0.94 -22.59 -18.16
C LEU A 254 0.22 -21.32 -17.69
N GLU A 255 -1.02 -21.10 -18.10
CA GLU A 255 -1.85 -19.96 -17.66
C GLU A 255 -2.06 -19.98 -16.13
N ALA A 256 -2.32 -21.16 -15.55
CA ALA A 256 -2.43 -21.33 -14.10
C ALA A 256 -1.11 -21.03 -13.37
N GLN A 257 0.04 -21.50 -13.87
CA GLN A 257 1.36 -21.19 -13.30
C GLN A 257 1.68 -19.69 -13.38
N VAL A 258 1.32 -19.02 -14.48
CA VAL A 258 1.49 -17.58 -14.64
C VAL A 258 0.61 -16.81 -13.64
N ALA A 259 -0.65 -17.24 -13.44
CA ALA A 259 -1.54 -16.64 -12.46
C ALA A 259 -1.03 -16.80 -11.00
N GLU A 260 -0.54 -17.99 -10.63
CA GLU A 260 0.08 -18.22 -9.31
C GLU A 260 1.33 -17.34 -9.12
N ALA A 261 2.21 -17.27 -10.12
CA ALA A 261 3.40 -16.42 -10.08
C ALA A 261 3.05 -14.93 -9.94
N GLN A 262 2.03 -14.45 -10.66
CA GLN A 262 1.53 -13.07 -10.54
C GLN A 262 0.94 -12.78 -9.15
N GLN A 263 0.15 -13.70 -8.59
CA GLN A 263 -0.37 -13.58 -7.23
C GLN A 263 0.77 -13.52 -6.20
N ARG A 264 1.77 -14.39 -6.33
CA ARG A 264 2.95 -14.42 -5.46
C ARG A 264 3.81 -13.16 -5.58
N CYS A 265 4.01 -12.62 -6.78
CA CYS A 265 4.66 -11.33 -6.98
C CYS A 265 3.89 -10.19 -6.31
N THR A 266 2.56 -10.17 -6.43
CA THR A 266 1.69 -9.16 -5.80
C THR A 266 1.76 -9.24 -4.27
N GLN A 267 1.74 -10.45 -3.70
CA GLN A 267 1.92 -10.67 -2.26
C GLN A 267 3.28 -10.15 -1.80
N LEU A 268 4.38 -10.57 -2.44
CA LEU A 268 5.73 -10.14 -2.08
C LEU A 268 5.93 -8.62 -2.20
N GLN A 269 5.31 -7.97 -3.18
CA GLN A 269 5.28 -6.51 -3.29
C GLN A 269 4.56 -5.85 -2.10
N SER A 270 3.42 -6.41 -1.66
CA SER A 270 2.69 -5.91 -0.50
C SER A 270 3.47 -6.08 0.82
N GLU A 271 4.16 -7.22 0.99
CA GLU A 271 5.03 -7.50 2.15
C GLU A 271 6.23 -6.55 2.18
N LEU A 272 6.86 -6.31 1.02
CA LEU A 272 7.97 -5.36 0.88
C LEU A 272 7.52 -3.92 1.21
N GLN A 273 6.34 -3.50 0.76
CA GLN A 273 5.79 -2.17 1.07
C GLN A 273 5.47 -2.02 2.56
N ALA A 274 4.90 -3.06 3.20
CA ALA A 274 4.64 -3.07 4.64
C ALA A 274 5.95 -2.98 5.44
N GLY A 275 6.95 -3.79 5.11
CA GLY A 275 8.27 -3.75 5.75
C GLY A 275 9.01 -2.42 5.57
N ALA A 276 8.90 -1.79 4.40
CA ALA A 276 9.44 -0.46 4.16
C ALA A 276 8.75 0.61 5.02
N ALA A 277 7.42 0.54 5.17
CA ALA A 277 6.66 1.43 6.03
C ALA A 277 7.01 1.25 7.53
N ASP A 278 7.25 0.02 7.98
CA ASP A 278 7.69 -0.27 9.35
C ASP A 278 9.11 0.23 9.63
N MET A 279 10.05 0.03 8.71
CA MET A 279 11.40 0.60 8.79
C MET A 279 11.35 2.13 8.88
N GLU A 280 10.49 2.78 8.09
CA GLU A 280 10.31 4.23 8.13
C GLU A 280 9.65 4.70 9.44
N ARG A 281 8.67 3.94 9.98
CA ARG A 281 8.11 4.20 11.32
C ARG A 281 9.20 4.15 12.40
N GLN A 282 9.96 3.06 12.47
CA GLN A 282 11.04 2.90 13.45
C GLN A 282 12.11 4.00 13.32
N ARG A 283 12.48 4.37 12.08
CA ARG A 283 13.43 5.48 11.83
C ARG A 283 12.91 6.81 12.38
N ASN A 284 11.63 7.11 12.17
CA ASN A 284 11.01 8.34 12.67
C ASN A 284 10.84 8.34 14.20
N GLU A 285 10.50 7.20 14.81
CA GLU A 285 10.46 7.05 16.27
C GLU A 285 11.84 7.23 16.90
N HIS A 286 12.88 6.62 16.32
CA HIS A 286 14.26 6.79 16.75
C HIS A 286 14.74 8.24 16.63
N ALA A 287 14.43 8.91 15.51
CA ALA A 287 14.74 10.33 15.32
C ALA A 287 14.03 11.23 16.35
N ARG A 288 12.75 10.95 16.66
CA ARG A 288 12.00 11.67 17.71
C ARG A 288 12.62 11.45 19.10
N ALA A 289 13.00 10.21 19.44
CA ALA A 289 13.63 9.90 20.71
C ALA A 289 14.99 10.60 20.86
N MET A 290 15.80 10.63 19.80
CA MET A 290 17.09 11.32 19.77
C MET A 290 16.93 12.84 19.90
N ASN A 291 15.98 13.45 19.19
CA ASN A 291 15.67 14.87 19.34
C ASN A 291 15.19 15.20 20.76
N ALA A 292 14.28 14.41 21.34
CA ALA A 292 13.81 14.61 22.71
C ALA A 292 14.93 14.47 23.76
N MET A 293 15.92 13.62 23.51
CA MET A 293 17.12 13.50 24.35
C MET A 293 18.01 14.75 24.24
N VAL A 294 18.22 15.28 23.03
CA VAL A 294 18.96 16.53 22.79
C VAL A 294 18.25 17.72 23.45
N ASP A 295 16.92 17.84 23.33
CA ASP A 295 16.11 18.87 24.00
C ASP A 295 16.15 18.74 25.54
N SER A 296 16.28 17.52 26.06
CA SER A 296 16.49 17.28 27.50
C SER A 296 17.87 17.77 27.95
N GLN A 297 18.93 17.42 27.21
CA GLN A 297 20.30 17.90 27.48
C GLN A 297 20.40 19.43 27.39
N HIS A 298 19.76 20.07 26.41
CA HIS A 298 19.73 21.53 26.30
C HIS A 298 19.01 22.19 27.48
N ARG A 299 17.91 21.61 27.98
CA ARG A 299 17.23 22.11 29.20
C ARG A 299 18.12 22.00 30.44
N ILE A 300 18.72 20.84 30.67
CA ILE A 300 19.65 20.61 31.80
C ILE A 300 20.84 21.59 31.73
N LEU A 301 21.41 21.80 30.55
CA LEU A 301 22.49 22.78 30.34
C LEU A 301 22.04 24.24 30.57
N ALA A 302 20.80 24.59 30.20
CA ALA A 302 20.23 25.91 30.46
C ALA A 302 19.98 26.14 31.95
N GLU A 303 19.44 25.15 32.67
CA GLU A 303 19.27 25.18 34.12
C GLU A 303 20.60 25.34 34.86
N HIS A 304 21.62 24.54 34.51
CA HIS A 304 22.96 24.69 35.07
C HIS A 304 23.56 26.08 34.79
N ARG A 305 23.39 26.63 33.58
CA ARG A 305 23.83 28.00 33.26
C ARG A 305 23.11 29.06 34.10
N ALA A 306 21.81 28.90 34.32
CA ALA A 306 21.04 29.82 35.17
C ALA A 306 21.53 29.79 36.62
N VAL A 307 21.74 28.59 37.20
CA VAL A 307 22.27 28.43 38.56
C VAL A 307 23.68 29.02 38.70
N LEU A 308 24.54 28.81 37.71
CA LEU A 308 25.88 29.41 37.69
C LEU A 308 25.83 30.94 37.58
N ALA A 309 24.90 31.50 36.79
CA ALA A 309 24.71 32.94 36.68
C ALA A 309 24.21 33.56 38.00
N THR A 310 23.23 32.93 38.68
CA THR A 310 22.76 33.42 39.98
C THR A 310 23.84 33.35 41.05
N ALA A 311 24.63 32.27 41.09
CA ALA A 311 25.75 32.13 42.02
C ALA A 311 26.87 33.17 41.74
N ALA A 312 27.11 33.50 40.47
CA ALA A 312 28.04 34.57 40.10
C ALA A 312 27.54 35.96 40.55
N GLU A 313 26.25 36.28 40.34
CA GLU A 313 25.66 37.54 40.84
C GLU A 313 25.71 37.65 42.37
N GLU A 314 25.46 36.55 43.10
CA GLU A 314 25.58 36.52 44.55
C GLU A 314 27.02 36.75 45.00
N SER A 315 28.00 36.09 44.37
CA SER A 315 29.42 36.29 44.66
C SER A 315 29.89 37.72 44.35
N GLU A 316 29.45 38.33 43.24
CA GLU A 316 29.73 39.74 42.94
C GLU A 316 29.12 40.70 43.97
N ARG A 317 27.90 40.42 44.46
CA ARG A 317 27.27 41.21 45.54
C ARG A 317 28.04 41.08 46.85
N GLU A 318 28.50 39.89 47.22
CA GLU A 318 29.34 39.66 48.40
C GLU A 318 30.67 40.40 48.29
N LEU A 319 31.39 40.26 47.17
CA LEU A 319 32.64 40.98 46.91
C LEU A 319 32.45 42.50 46.96
N GLY A 320 31.35 43.01 46.39
CA GLY A 320 30.98 44.43 46.46
C GLY A 320 30.65 44.90 47.89
N ALA A 321 30.07 44.05 48.74
CA ALA A 321 29.82 44.34 50.14
C ALA A 321 31.13 44.34 50.98
N LEU A 322 32.01 43.36 50.77
CA LEU A 322 33.34 43.31 51.37
C LEU A 322 34.20 44.51 50.97
N ALA A 323 34.20 44.90 49.69
CA ALA A 323 34.92 46.09 49.23
C ALA A 323 34.44 47.38 49.94
N LYS A 324 33.12 47.52 50.16
CA LYS A 324 32.56 48.63 50.95
C LYS A 324 32.99 48.59 52.42
N GLN A 325 33.04 47.42 53.05
CA GLN A 325 33.53 47.26 54.42
C GLN A 325 35.02 47.63 54.55
N ILE A 326 35.86 47.16 53.63
CA ILE A 326 37.30 47.51 53.58
C ILE A 326 37.47 49.03 53.44
N THR A 327 36.71 49.66 52.54
CA THR A 327 36.75 51.12 52.32
C THR A 327 36.30 51.90 53.57
N ALA A 328 35.24 51.45 54.25
CA ALA A 328 34.80 52.05 55.51
C ALA A 328 35.87 51.92 56.61
N GLY A 329 36.48 50.73 56.75
CA GLY A 329 37.57 50.48 57.70
C GLY A 329 38.82 51.33 57.43
N GLN A 330 39.17 51.56 56.15
CA GLN A 330 40.25 52.47 55.77
C GLN A 330 39.95 53.92 56.18
N HIS A 331 38.72 54.41 55.98
CA HIS A 331 38.32 55.74 56.43
C HIS A 331 38.35 55.88 57.96
N GLU A 332 37.95 54.85 58.70
CA GLU A 332 38.00 54.85 60.16
C GLU A 332 39.45 54.80 60.68
N ALA A 333 40.30 53.95 60.12
CA ALA A 333 41.73 53.92 60.43
C ALA A 333 42.41 55.29 60.17
N HIS A 334 42.06 55.95 59.06
CA HIS A 334 42.57 57.29 58.75
C HIS A 334 42.11 58.36 59.76
N ARG A 335 40.87 58.29 60.25
CA ARG A 335 40.38 59.17 61.34
C ARG A 335 41.17 58.96 62.63
N TRP A 336 41.42 57.71 63.02
CA TRP A 336 42.22 57.39 64.21
C TRP A 336 43.67 57.85 64.08
N TRP A 337 44.26 57.75 62.89
CA TRP A 337 45.59 58.26 62.59
C TRP A 337 45.68 59.79 62.74
N LEU A 338 44.73 60.55 62.18
CA LEU A 338 44.65 62.01 62.35
C LEU A 338 44.47 62.42 63.82
N ALA A 339 43.62 61.71 64.58
CA ALA A 339 43.44 61.94 66.01
C ALA A 339 44.73 61.66 66.82
N HIS A 340 45.51 60.66 66.41
CA HIS A 340 46.80 60.35 67.02
C HIS A 340 47.85 61.45 66.79
N GLU A 341 47.96 61.97 65.56
CA GLU A 341 48.85 63.12 65.29
C GLU A 341 48.47 64.36 66.11
N HIS A 342 47.17 64.64 66.26
CA HIS A 342 46.70 65.77 67.05
C HIS A 342 47.12 65.66 68.53
N LEU A 343 46.95 64.48 69.14
CA LEU A 343 47.40 64.21 70.52
C LEU A 343 48.92 64.29 70.69
N LEU A 344 49.70 63.87 69.69
CA LEU A 344 51.16 64.02 69.70
C LEU A 344 51.55 65.50 69.66
N ALA A 345 50.89 66.32 68.84
CA ALA A 345 51.14 67.76 68.75
C ALA A 345 50.84 68.47 70.09
N GLU A 346 49.74 68.14 70.77
CA GLU A 346 49.41 68.68 72.10
C GLU A 346 50.45 68.29 73.16
N LEU A 347 50.89 67.03 73.18
CA LEU A 347 51.92 66.56 74.11
C LEU A 347 53.26 67.28 73.89
N ASP A 348 53.63 67.55 72.64
CA ASP A 348 54.87 68.27 72.34
C ASP A 348 54.78 69.76 72.64
N ALA A 349 53.61 70.38 72.43
CA ALA A 349 53.34 71.75 72.89
C ALA A 349 53.46 71.88 74.42
N MET A 350 52.91 70.92 75.19
CA MET A 350 53.08 70.88 76.65
C MET A 350 54.56 70.76 77.06
N LYS A 351 55.32 69.83 76.46
CA LYS A 351 56.73 69.57 76.80
C LYS A 351 57.64 70.77 76.54
N ARG A 352 57.33 71.60 75.52
CA ARG A 352 58.11 72.79 75.15
C ARG A 352 57.79 74.05 75.98
N SER A 353 56.74 74.03 76.80
CA SER A 353 56.33 75.19 77.60
C SER A 353 57.34 75.57 78.70
N ARG A 354 57.58 76.88 78.89
CA ARG A 354 58.56 77.41 79.87
C ARG A 354 58.27 76.97 81.32
N SER A 355 57.01 76.82 81.71
CA SER A 355 56.61 76.32 83.03
C SER A 355 56.97 74.85 83.25
N TRP A 356 56.97 74.03 82.20
CA TRP A 356 57.33 72.61 82.30
C TRP A 356 58.84 72.40 82.50
N GLN A 357 59.67 73.25 81.86
CA GLN A 357 61.13 73.21 82.00
C GLN A 357 61.61 73.76 83.36
N LEU A 358 61.04 74.88 83.84
CA LEU A 358 61.42 75.48 85.14
C LEU A 358 61.09 74.58 86.36
N THR A 359 60.06 73.75 86.27
CA THR A 359 59.63 72.85 87.37
C THR A 359 60.28 71.45 87.30
N ARG A 360 61.22 71.24 86.38
CA ARG A 360 61.90 69.95 86.14
C ARG A 360 62.73 69.47 87.36
N PRO A 361 63.48 70.32 88.10
CA PRO A 361 64.21 69.87 89.31
C PRO A 361 63.25 69.45 90.44
N PHE A 362 62.21 70.24 90.70
CA PHE A 362 61.24 69.98 91.77
C PHE A 362 60.41 68.71 91.52
N ARG A 363 60.17 68.32 90.27
CA ARG A 363 59.52 67.03 89.94
C ARG A 363 60.45 65.82 90.08
N ALA A 364 61.75 65.97 89.88
CA ALA A 364 62.72 64.91 90.19
C ALA A 364 62.79 64.62 91.70
N VAL A 365 62.69 65.65 92.54
CA VAL A 365 62.62 65.51 94.01
C VAL A 365 61.27 64.89 94.44
N ARG A 366 60.15 65.26 93.81
CA ARG A 366 58.83 64.67 94.09
C ARG A 366 58.77 63.17 93.78
N ASN A 367 59.48 62.71 92.75
CA ASN A 367 59.54 61.29 92.40
C ASN A 367 60.52 60.46 93.28
N ARG A 368 61.11 61.05 94.34
CA ARG A 368 62.04 60.38 95.26
C ARG A 368 61.61 60.40 96.75
N LEU A 369 60.43 60.93 97.10
CA LEU A 369 59.94 60.97 98.49
C LEU A 369 58.52 60.42 98.61
N SER A 370 58.30 59.49 99.55
CA SER A 370 57.04 58.75 99.68
C SER A 370 55.97 59.46 100.53
N ALA A 371 54.71 59.17 100.23
CA ALA A 371 53.54 59.90 100.76
C ALA A 371 53.37 59.85 102.30
N SER A 372 54.02 58.93 103.00
CA SER A 372 53.88 58.73 104.45
C SER A 372 54.62 59.79 105.30
N ALA A 373 55.66 60.43 104.76
CA ALA A 373 56.41 61.48 105.47
C ALA A 373 55.59 62.77 105.63
N LEU A 374 54.92 63.21 104.55
CA LEU A 374 54.04 64.38 104.51
C LEU A 374 52.82 64.26 105.45
N GLY A 375 52.39 63.04 105.76
CA GLY A 375 51.26 62.79 106.66
C GLY A 375 51.56 63.05 108.14
N ARG A 376 52.80 62.85 108.61
CA ARG A 376 53.17 63.03 110.03
C ARG A 376 53.33 64.50 110.41
N MET A 377 54.03 65.27 109.57
CA MET A 377 54.26 66.71 109.80
C MET A 377 52.95 67.51 109.92
N LYS A 378 51.88 67.06 109.23
CA LYS A 378 50.56 67.69 109.22
C LYS A 378 49.77 67.55 110.53
N ARG A 379 50.09 66.58 111.40
CA ARG A 379 49.40 66.38 112.69
C ARG A 379 49.98 67.24 113.81
N ALA A 380 51.29 67.50 113.80
CA ALA A 380 51.98 68.24 114.86
C ALA A 380 51.54 69.71 114.97
N VAL A 381 51.15 70.35 113.86
CA VAL A 381 50.84 71.80 113.81
C VAL A 381 49.41 72.13 114.25
N ARG A 382 48.48 71.16 114.21
CA ARG A 382 47.04 71.35 114.43
C ARG A 382 46.66 71.98 115.80
N PRO A 383 47.24 71.59 116.95
CA PRO A 383 46.86 72.19 118.24
C PRO A 383 47.34 73.65 118.40
N ALA A 384 48.48 74.01 117.78
CA ALA A 384 48.98 75.39 117.79
C ALA A 384 48.05 76.33 117.00
N THR A 385 47.57 75.89 115.83
CA THR A 385 46.62 76.67 115.02
C THR A 385 45.28 76.91 115.71
N LEU A 386 44.79 75.96 116.52
CA LEU A 386 43.52 76.12 117.24
C LEU A 386 43.60 77.11 118.41
N ARG A 387 44.75 77.17 119.12
CA ARG A 387 44.97 78.18 120.17
C ARG A 387 44.99 79.60 119.59
N LEU A 388 45.68 79.81 118.47
CA LEU A 388 45.68 81.09 117.75
C LEU A 388 44.28 81.47 117.24
N LEU A 389 43.50 80.51 116.71
CA LEU A 389 42.15 80.80 116.21
C LEU A 389 41.19 81.23 117.33
N LYS A 390 41.23 80.58 118.51
CA LYS A 390 40.39 80.98 119.66
C LYS A 390 40.75 82.38 120.19
N LEU A 391 42.03 82.74 120.20
CA LEU A 391 42.52 84.08 120.56
C LEU A 391 42.05 85.17 119.57
N ALA A 392 42.04 84.85 118.27
CA ALA A 392 41.59 85.76 117.21
C ALA A 392 40.06 85.95 117.16
N VAL A 393 39.27 85.00 117.69
CA VAL A 393 37.80 85.12 117.79
C VAL A 393 37.37 85.92 119.02
N ALA A 394 38.13 85.86 120.12
CA ALA A 394 37.81 86.55 121.38
C ALA A 394 38.18 88.05 121.45
N SER A 395 38.94 88.57 120.48
CA SER A 395 39.47 89.95 120.50
C SER A 395 38.83 90.84 119.40
N PRO A 396 37.92 91.79 119.75
CA PRO A 396 37.12 92.53 118.76
C PRO A 396 37.92 93.34 117.73
N GLY A 397 39.10 93.86 118.09
CA GLY A 397 39.94 94.67 117.22
C GLY A 397 40.52 93.91 116.01
N LEU A 398 40.97 92.66 116.20
CA LEU A 398 41.59 91.87 115.12
C LEU A 398 40.59 91.47 114.03
N ARG A 399 39.30 91.36 114.38
CA ARG A 399 38.23 90.88 113.49
C ARG A 399 37.95 91.83 112.32
N ARG A 400 38.24 93.13 112.48
CA ARG A 400 38.08 94.16 111.43
C ARG A 400 39.21 94.15 110.39
N ILE A 401 40.44 93.79 110.78
CA ILE A 401 41.63 93.80 109.91
C ILE A 401 41.76 92.48 109.13
N THR A 402 41.45 91.34 109.76
CA THR A 402 41.72 90.01 109.20
C THR A 402 40.72 89.57 108.11
N LYS A 403 39.45 89.95 108.23
CA LYS A 403 38.37 89.49 107.33
C LYS A 403 38.58 89.82 105.83
N PRO A 404 38.99 91.04 105.41
CA PRO A 404 39.19 91.35 103.98
C PRO A 404 40.42 90.68 103.37
N VAL A 405 41.46 90.36 104.16
CA VAL A 405 42.71 89.76 103.66
C VAL A 405 42.51 88.28 103.33
N VAL A 406 41.86 87.52 104.23
CA VAL A 406 41.67 86.06 104.06
C VAL A 406 40.70 85.74 102.91
N ALA A 407 39.73 86.60 102.63
CA ALA A 407 38.78 86.42 101.51
C ALA A 407 39.43 86.44 100.12
N ARG A 408 40.63 87.05 99.97
CA ARG A 408 41.37 87.08 98.68
C ARG A 408 42.14 85.78 98.37
N ILE A 409 42.17 84.79 99.27
CA ILE A 409 42.87 83.51 99.06
C ILE A 409 41.88 82.35 99.26
N PRO A 410 41.12 81.96 98.21
CA PRO A 410 39.96 81.06 98.34
C PRO A 410 40.26 79.71 99.01
N PHE A 411 41.42 79.12 98.71
CA PHE A 411 41.87 77.86 99.34
C PHE A 411 42.05 77.98 100.87
N LEU A 412 42.58 79.11 101.34
CA LEU A 412 42.83 79.32 102.77
C LEU A 412 41.51 79.56 103.51
N TYR A 413 40.62 80.36 102.91
CA TYR A 413 39.25 80.56 103.39
C TYR A 413 38.50 79.22 103.48
N ASN A 414 38.46 78.42 102.41
CA ASN A 414 37.76 77.14 102.39
C ASN A 414 38.33 76.13 103.39
N ARG A 415 39.64 76.13 103.66
CA ARG A 415 40.22 75.27 104.72
C ARG A 415 39.90 75.73 106.13
N LEU A 416 39.91 77.03 106.40
CA LEU A 416 39.53 77.57 107.70
C LEU A 416 38.03 77.42 107.96
N TYR A 417 37.21 77.61 106.92
CA TYR A 417 35.77 77.37 106.94
C TYR A 417 35.45 75.90 107.20
N ALA A 418 36.09 74.96 106.48
CA ALA A 418 35.92 73.53 106.73
C ALA A 418 36.38 73.10 108.15
N LEU A 419 37.40 73.75 108.72
CA LEU A 419 37.82 73.52 110.11
C LEU A 419 36.82 74.08 111.13
N ALA A 420 36.18 75.22 110.85
CA ALA A 420 35.12 75.77 111.69
C ALA A 420 33.83 74.94 111.63
N VAL A 421 33.46 74.44 110.45
CA VAL A 421 32.32 73.52 110.25
C VAL A 421 32.55 72.19 110.98
N HIS A 422 33.79 71.66 110.97
CA HIS A 422 34.14 70.42 111.68
C HIS A 422 34.15 70.58 113.23
N GLU A 423 34.19 71.82 113.75
CA GLU A 423 34.04 72.14 115.18
C GLU A 423 32.62 72.70 115.49
N GLN A 424 31.62 72.36 114.64
CA GLN A 424 30.20 72.69 114.81
C GLN A 424 29.86 74.19 114.99
N LEU A 425 30.58 75.09 114.33
CA LEU A 425 30.31 76.53 114.48
C LEU A 425 29.17 77.09 113.61
N PHE A 426 28.76 76.43 112.51
CA PHE A 426 27.57 76.76 111.67
C PHE A 426 27.12 75.53 110.83
N GLU A 427 25.87 75.52 110.33
CA GLU A 427 25.14 74.31 109.87
C GLU A 427 24.58 74.38 108.42
N MET A 428 24.22 73.19 107.88
CA MET A 428 23.24 72.88 106.80
C MET A 428 23.59 72.82 105.27
N GLU A 429 23.58 71.56 104.79
CA GLU A 429 22.79 70.96 103.67
C GLU A 429 23.11 70.97 102.14
N ARG A 430 22.54 69.94 101.47
CA ARG A 430 22.71 69.44 100.07
C ARG A 430 21.37 69.50 99.31
N GLN A 431 21.38 69.31 97.98
CA GLN A 431 20.30 68.52 97.31
C GLN A 431 20.68 67.82 95.97
N ARG A 432 19.81 66.90 95.53
CA ARG A 432 19.84 65.95 94.38
C ARG A 432 18.49 66.03 93.61
N LEU A 433 18.28 65.24 92.53
CA LEU A 433 16.92 64.79 92.10
C LEU A 433 16.92 63.44 91.30
N ALA A 434 15.82 63.11 90.57
CA ALA A 434 15.44 61.84 89.91
C ALA A 434 15.79 61.80 88.39
N VAL A 435 15.70 60.72 87.57
CA VAL A 435 15.01 59.39 87.53
C VAL A 435 13.56 59.38 86.97
N LEU A 436 13.27 58.42 86.05
CA LEU A 436 11.97 57.92 85.53
C LEU A 436 12.25 56.71 84.58
N GLU A 437 11.30 55.85 84.20
CA GLU A 437 10.69 54.68 84.86
C GLU A 437 10.03 53.80 83.75
N GLY A 438 9.88 52.46 83.91
CA GLY A 438 9.18 51.58 82.93
C GLY A 438 9.45 50.06 83.09
N LYS A 439 8.45 49.17 82.90
CA LYS A 439 8.43 47.75 83.38
C LYS A 439 8.57 46.64 82.31
N GLU A 440 8.93 45.45 82.80
CA GLU A 440 9.22 44.17 82.10
C GLU A 440 8.01 43.38 81.56
N ARG A 441 8.26 42.49 80.57
CA ARG A 441 7.52 41.23 80.32
C ARG A 441 8.45 40.15 79.72
N ASP A 442 8.12 38.90 80.00
CA ASP A 442 8.94 37.70 79.77
C ASP A 442 8.54 36.89 78.50
N HIS A 443 9.31 35.85 78.16
CA HIS A 443 9.37 35.17 76.86
C HIS A 443 8.34 34.02 76.58
N ASP A 444 8.40 33.48 75.36
CA ASP A 444 7.87 32.20 74.84
C ASP A 444 6.39 32.06 74.38
N VAL A 445 6.09 32.58 73.18
CA VAL A 445 5.14 31.95 72.21
C VAL A 445 5.61 32.18 70.76
N VAL A 446 5.85 31.11 70.00
CA VAL A 446 6.13 31.19 68.55
C VAL A 446 4.82 31.10 67.75
N TYR A 447 4.47 32.15 67.02
CA TYR A 447 3.37 32.13 66.05
C TYR A 447 3.79 31.39 64.78
N LEU A 448 3.08 30.29 64.44
CA LEU A 448 3.24 29.55 63.19
C LEU A 448 2.13 29.90 62.20
N ASP A 449 2.48 30.05 60.92
CA ASP A 449 1.52 30.30 59.83
C ASP A 449 0.56 29.10 59.62
N LYS A 450 -0.65 29.39 59.10
CA LYS A 450 -1.74 28.42 58.87
C LYS A 450 -1.34 27.24 57.97
N ARG A 451 -0.40 27.40 57.03
CA ARG A 451 0.15 26.27 56.27
C ARG A 451 1.05 25.38 57.13
N ALA A 452 1.90 25.97 57.97
CA ALA A 452 2.74 25.21 58.90
C ALA A 452 1.90 24.49 59.96
N THR A 453 0.77 25.06 60.40
CA THR A 453 -0.17 24.37 61.31
C THR A 453 -0.79 23.12 60.68
N ARG A 454 -1.12 23.15 59.37
CA ARG A 454 -1.61 21.97 58.64
C ARG A 454 -0.55 20.88 58.51
N VAL A 455 0.66 21.24 58.05
CA VAL A 455 1.76 20.28 57.91
C VAL A 455 2.10 19.63 59.26
N LEU A 456 2.07 20.40 60.36
CA LEU A 456 2.27 19.86 61.71
C LEU A 456 1.12 18.93 62.17
N ALA A 457 -0.11 19.14 61.71
CA ALA A 457 -1.24 18.27 61.99
C ALA A 457 -1.12 16.94 61.20
N ASP A 458 -0.85 17.00 59.90
CA ASP A 458 -0.68 15.83 59.04
C ASP A 458 0.46 14.93 59.53
N LEU A 459 1.61 15.52 59.90
CA LEU A 459 2.78 14.81 60.46
C LEU A 459 2.46 14.14 61.81
N LYS A 460 1.65 14.77 62.67
CA LYS A 460 1.19 14.15 63.92
C LYS A 460 0.24 12.98 63.65
N GLN A 461 -0.60 13.08 62.63
CA GLN A 461 -1.51 12.02 62.22
C GLN A 461 -0.74 10.80 61.65
N THR A 462 0.27 11.03 60.82
CA THR A 462 1.14 9.94 60.31
C THR A 462 1.98 9.29 61.42
N ARG A 463 2.45 10.08 62.41
CA ARG A 463 3.23 9.55 63.53
C ARG A 463 2.41 8.63 64.44
N ASN A 464 1.14 8.95 64.68
CA ASN A 464 0.26 8.11 65.50
C ASN A 464 -0.17 6.84 64.75
N ALA A 465 -0.40 6.91 63.43
CA ALA A 465 -0.73 5.73 62.62
C ALA A 465 0.41 4.69 62.56
N LYS A 466 1.68 5.12 62.69
CA LYS A 466 2.87 4.25 62.78
C LYS A 466 3.19 3.73 64.19
N ALA A 467 2.33 3.99 65.18
CA ALA A 467 2.51 3.52 66.57
C ALA A 467 1.42 2.53 67.00
N THR A 468 0.64 1.99 66.05
CA THR A 468 -0.44 1.01 66.29
C THR A 468 -0.42 -0.14 65.27
N GLN A 469 0.71 -0.29 64.57
CA GLN A 469 1.20 -1.49 63.88
C GLN A 469 2.56 -1.83 64.48
#